data_AF-S3ZHK1-F1
#
_entry.id   AF-S3ZHK1-F1
#
_cell.length_a   1.000
_cell.length_b   1.000
_cell.length_c   1.000
_cell.angle_alpha   90.00
_cell.angle_beta   90.00
_cell.angle_gamma   90.00
#
_symmetry.space_group_name_H-M   'P 1'
#
loop_
_entity.id
_entity.type
_entity.pdbx_description
1 polymer ?
#
loop_
_entity_poly.entity_id
_entity_poly.type
_entity_poly.pdbx_seq_one_letter_code
_entity_poly.pdbx_strand_id
1 'polypeptide(L)'
;MTGELFPRERAEVAPGAVHVPDWLDLPRQRELVTACRAWARPPAGLRTVRLPGGGTMTARQVCLGRHWYPYGYARTVVDGDGAPVKPMPAWLAQLGRTAVRDAYGEGAVPGDGAADGAPSAYDIALINFYDADAHMGMHRDSDENSTAPVVSLSLGDTCVFRFGNTETRTRPYTDVELRSGDLMVFGGPSRLAYHGVPKVHPGTAPPGLGLTGRLNITLRVSGWETGADTGPE
;
A
#
# COMPACT_ATOMS: atom_id res chain seq x y z
N MET A 1 -2.61 -0.81 -26.06
CA MET A 1 -3.57 -1.93 -26.06
C MET A 1 -2.83 -3.13 -25.51
N THR A 2 -3.18 -3.55 -24.29
CA THR A 2 -2.72 -4.80 -23.70
C THR A 2 -3.24 -5.95 -24.57
N GLY A 3 -2.36 -6.87 -24.95
CA GLY A 3 -2.65 -7.92 -25.95
C GLY A 3 -3.57 -9.04 -25.46
N GLU A 4 -4.48 -8.77 -24.53
CA GLU A 4 -5.42 -9.75 -24.00
C GLU A 4 -6.78 -9.67 -24.72
N LEU A 5 -7.32 -10.82 -25.10
CA LEU A 5 -8.59 -10.96 -25.82
C LEU A 5 -9.83 -10.58 -24.98
N PHE A 6 -9.70 -10.62 -23.65
CA PHE A 6 -10.76 -10.32 -22.69
C PHE A 6 -10.25 -9.38 -21.60
N PRO A 7 -11.10 -8.46 -21.10
CA PRO A 7 -10.74 -7.63 -19.97
C PRO A 7 -10.52 -8.48 -18.71
N ARG A 8 -9.60 -8.04 -17.85
CA ARG A 8 -9.41 -8.66 -16.53
C ARG A 8 -10.54 -8.20 -15.61
N GLU A 9 -11.19 -9.15 -14.94
CA GLU A 9 -12.37 -8.87 -14.12
C GLU A 9 -12.02 -8.68 -12.64
N ARG A 10 -12.86 -7.91 -11.94
CA ARG A 10 -12.81 -7.81 -10.47
C ARG A 10 -12.98 -9.19 -9.85
N ALA A 11 -12.09 -9.56 -8.93
CA ALA A 11 -12.12 -10.84 -8.24
C ALA A 11 -12.03 -10.68 -6.72
N GLU A 12 -12.83 -11.45 -5.98
CA GLU A 12 -12.64 -11.64 -4.55
C GLU A 12 -11.63 -12.78 -4.34
N VAL A 13 -10.42 -12.43 -3.89
CA VAL A 13 -9.28 -13.34 -3.70
C VAL A 13 -9.47 -14.20 -2.44
N ALA A 14 -10.08 -13.62 -1.42
CA ALA A 14 -10.48 -14.24 -0.16
C ALA A 14 -11.57 -13.37 0.49
N PRO A 15 -12.34 -13.85 1.50
CA PRO A 15 -13.37 -13.06 2.14
C PRO A 15 -12.88 -11.67 2.58
N GLY A 16 -13.41 -10.60 1.98
CA GLY A 16 -13.02 -9.22 2.25
C GLY A 16 -11.71 -8.76 1.59
N ALA A 17 -11.13 -9.53 0.67
CA ALA A 17 -9.94 -9.20 -0.11
C ALA A 17 -10.27 -9.20 -1.60
N VAL A 18 -10.24 -8.02 -2.23
CA VAL A 18 -10.70 -7.79 -3.61
C VAL A 18 -9.58 -7.22 -4.47
N HIS A 19 -9.36 -7.84 -5.62
CA HIS A 19 -8.52 -7.34 -6.70
C HIS A 19 -9.40 -6.68 -7.77
N VAL A 20 -9.07 -5.44 -8.13
CA VAL A 20 -9.70 -4.69 -9.21
C VAL A 20 -8.62 -4.36 -10.24
N PRO A 21 -8.56 -5.13 -11.34
CA PRO A 21 -7.62 -4.88 -12.42
C PRO A 21 -7.86 -3.53 -13.10
N ASP A 22 -6.79 -2.91 -13.61
CA ASP A 22 -6.87 -1.73 -14.49
C ASP A 22 -7.65 -0.53 -13.89
N TRP A 23 -7.70 -0.43 -12.56
CA TRP A 23 -8.48 0.58 -11.84
C TRP A 23 -7.95 2.00 -12.05
N LEU A 24 -6.63 2.16 -12.16
CA LEU A 24 -6.01 3.44 -12.52
C LEU A 24 -5.73 3.51 -14.02
N ASP A 25 -6.26 4.54 -14.66
CA ASP A 25 -5.86 4.87 -16.03
C ASP A 25 -4.42 5.42 -16.10
N LEU A 26 -3.81 5.39 -17.28
CA LEU A 26 -2.41 5.80 -17.46
C LEU A 26 -2.15 7.26 -17.02
N PRO A 27 -3.02 8.25 -17.30
CA PRO A 27 -2.88 9.61 -16.76
C PRO A 27 -2.79 9.62 -15.23
N ARG A 28 -3.69 8.94 -14.53
CA ARG A 28 -3.68 8.89 -13.07
C ARG A 28 -2.44 8.18 -12.53
N GLN A 29 -2.00 7.12 -13.19
CA GLN A 29 -0.74 6.44 -12.85
C GLN A 29 0.46 7.40 -12.96
N ARG A 30 0.53 8.25 -14.00
CA ARG A 30 1.60 9.25 -14.18
C ARG A 30 1.58 10.34 -13.11
N GLU A 31 0.40 10.79 -12.70
CA GLU A 31 0.24 11.75 -11.59
C GLU A 31 0.82 11.17 -10.30
N LEU A 32 0.46 9.91 -9.98
CA LEU A 32 0.99 9.21 -8.81
C LEU A 32 2.51 9.02 -8.88
N VAL A 33 3.06 8.61 -10.03
CA VAL A 33 4.52 8.50 -10.22
C VAL A 33 5.22 9.84 -9.99
N THR A 34 4.64 10.94 -10.49
CA THR A 34 5.18 12.28 -10.28
C THR A 34 5.16 12.69 -8.81
N ALA A 35 4.05 12.42 -8.11
CA ALA A 35 3.93 12.68 -6.69
C ALA A 35 4.93 11.84 -5.87
N CYS A 36 5.07 10.54 -6.17
CA CYS A 36 6.04 9.66 -5.53
C CYS A 36 7.48 10.15 -5.71
N ARG A 37 7.84 10.65 -6.90
CA ARG A 37 9.16 11.26 -7.13
C ARG A 37 9.39 12.51 -6.29
N ALA A 38 8.37 13.34 -6.11
CA ALA A 38 8.46 14.51 -5.24
C ALA A 38 8.64 14.08 -3.78
N TRP A 39 7.86 13.10 -3.30
CA TRP A 39 7.97 12.59 -1.93
C TRP A 39 9.28 11.86 -1.65
N ALA A 40 9.88 11.23 -2.66
CA ALA A 40 11.17 10.55 -2.53
C ALA A 40 12.35 11.50 -2.27
N ARG A 41 12.21 12.81 -2.53
CA ARG A 41 13.28 13.78 -2.29
C ARG A 41 13.43 14.08 -0.78
N PRO A 42 14.66 14.32 -0.29
CA PRO A 42 14.89 14.83 1.05
C PRO A 42 14.23 16.21 1.28
N PRO A 43 13.90 16.57 2.53
CA PRO A 43 14.01 15.76 3.75
C PRO A 43 12.88 14.72 3.87
N ALA A 44 13.00 13.72 4.75
CA ALA A 44 12.07 12.60 4.91
C ALA A 44 11.77 11.84 3.61
N GLY A 45 12.82 11.62 2.82
CA GLY A 45 12.76 11.05 1.47
C GLY A 45 12.78 9.51 1.43
N LEU A 46 13.08 8.97 0.25
CA LEU A 46 13.17 7.52 0.03
C LEU A 46 14.35 6.95 0.83
N ARG A 47 14.07 5.97 1.67
CA ARG A 47 15.09 5.31 2.50
C ARG A 47 15.08 3.80 2.31
N THR A 48 16.20 3.19 2.70
CA THR A 48 16.32 1.75 2.85
C THR A 48 16.04 1.39 4.30
N VAL A 49 15.09 0.49 4.55
CA VAL A 49 14.69 0.09 5.92
C VAL A 49 15.66 -0.95 6.46
N ARG A 50 16.23 -0.66 7.64
CA ARG A 50 17.07 -1.62 8.38
C ARG A 50 16.21 -2.34 9.41
N LEU A 51 16.21 -3.66 9.35
CA LEU A 51 15.46 -4.49 10.28
C LEU A 51 16.28 -4.73 11.56
N PRO A 52 15.62 -4.92 12.71
CA PRO A 52 16.28 -5.10 14.01
C PRO A 52 17.24 -6.30 14.07
N GLY A 53 16.98 -7.35 13.28
CA GLY A 53 17.85 -8.53 13.16
C GLY A 53 19.08 -8.32 12.26
N GLY A 54 19.43 -7.08 11.90
CA GLY A 54 20.56 -6.74 11.03
C GLY A 54 20.30 -6.90 9.53
N GLY A 55 19.15 -7.47 9.15
CA GLY A 55 18.71 -7.55 7.76
C GLY A 55 18.30 -6.19 7.20
N THR A 56 18.26 -6.07 5.88
CA THR A 56 17.80 -4.86 5.19
C THR A 56 16.66 -5.22 4.24
N MET A 57 15.60 -4.43 4.22
CA MET A 57 14.56 -4.58 3.20
C MET A 57 15.14 -4.16 1.85
N THR A 58 15.02 -5.03 0.85
CA THR A 58 15.46 -4.73 -0.52
C THR A 58 14.56 -3.67 -1.17
N ALA A 59 13.28 -3.65 -0.81
CA ALA A 59 12.39 -2.54 -1.12
C ALA A 59 12.78 -1.29 -0.34
N ARG A 60 12.80 -0.15 -1.02
CA ARG A 60 12.98 1.18 -0.42
C ARG A 60 11.63 1.82 -0.15
N GLN A 61 11.53 2.67 0.86
CA GLN A 61 10.25 3.18 1.32
C GLN A 61 10.25 4.68 1.64
N VAL A 62 9.13 5.34 1.32
CA VAL A 62 8.75 6.68 1.79
C VAL A 62 7.44 6.56 2.55
N CYS A 63 7.27 7.35 3.62
CA CYS A 63 6.02 7.39 4.39
C CYS A 63 5.39 8.79 4.32
N LEU A 64 4.05 8.86 4.30
CA LEU A 64 3.28 10.09 4.44
C LEU A 64 2.34 9.97 5.65
N GLY A 65 2.11 11.09 6.33
CA GLY A 65 1.22 11.24 7.48
C GLY A 65 1.81 10.72 8.79
N ARG A 66 2.27 9.47 8.80
CA ARG A 66 3.04 8.84 9.89
C ARG A 66 4.20 8.08 9.30
N HIS A 67 5.34 8.14 9.97
CA HIS A 67 6.55 7.42 9.59
C HIS A 67 6.52 6.01 10.16
N TRP A 68 6.35 4.99 9.32
CA TRP A 68 6.51 3.62 9.75
C TRP A 68 7.99 3.28 9.97
N TYR A 69 8.30 2.61 11.06
CA TYR A 69 9.59 2.01 11.34
C TYR A 69 9.35 0.63 11.97
N PRO A 70 10.35 -0.27 12.03
CA PRO A 70 10.17 -1.52 12.76
C PRO A 70 9.66 -1.21 14.17
N TYR A 71 8.56 -1.84 14.59
CA TYR A 71 7.88 -1.66 15.89
C TYR A 71 6.85 -0.53 16.01
N GLY A 72 6.60 0.28 14.98
CA GLY A 72 5.46 1.19 15.03
C GLY A 72 5.53 2.39 14.10
N TYR A 73 4.91 3.47 14.54
CA TYR A 73 4.78 4.71 13.79
C TYR A 73 5.24 5.92 14.59
N ALA A 74 5.93 6.84 13.92
CA ALA A 74 6.43 8.08 14.49
C ALA A 74 5.99 9.30 13.68
N ARG A 75 6.17 10.50 14.24
CA ARG A 75 5.97 11.79 13.52
C ARG A 75 7.21 12.23 12.74
N THR A 76 8.35 11.65 13.05
CA THR A 76 9.65 11.94 12.44
C THR A 76 10.27 10.67 11.87
N VAL A 77 11.25 10.83 10.99
CA VAL A 77 12.03 9.72 10.42
C VAL A 77 13.07 9.25 11.44
N VAL A 78 12.59 8.59 12.50
CA VAL A 78 13.38 8.16 13.68
C VAL A 78 14.51 7.20 13.34
N ASP A 79 14.43 6.50 12.21
CA ASP A 79 15.43 5.57 11.70
C ASP A 79 16.17 6.12 10.45
N GLY A 80 16.18 7.44 10.27
CA GLY A 80 16.78 8.12 9.11
C GLY A 80 17.28 9.53 9.41
N ASP A 81 16.79 10.52 8.68
CA ASP A 81 17.28 11.91 8.75
C ASP A 81 16.68 12.75 9.88
N GLY A 82 15.81 12.16 10.71
CA GLY A 82 15.16 12.81 11.85
C GLY A 82 14.13 13.88 11.47
N ALA A 83 13.90 14.14 10.17
CA ALA A 83 12.97 15.17 9.73
C ALA A 83 11.51 14.76 10.00
N PRO A 84 10.58 15.73 10.12
CA PRO A 84 9.15 15.44 10.15
C PRO A 84 8.71 14.64 8.92
N VAL A 85 7.85 13.65 9.13
CA VAL A 85 7.24 12.90 8.03
C VAL A 85 6.43 13.84 7.13
N LYS A 86 6.45 13.59 5.83
CA LYS A 86 5.67 14.38 4.88
C LYS A 86 4.18 14.25 5.18
N PRO A 87 3.37 15.33 5.02
CA PRO A 87 1.95 15.26 5.33
C PRO A 87 1.21 14.33 4.35
N MET A 88 0.13 13.72 4.84
CA MET A 88 -0.80 12.96 4.01
C MET A 88 -1.65 13.93 3.16
N PRO A 89 -1.60 13.87 1.82
CA PRO A 89 -2.42 14.74 0.99
C PRO A 89 -3.91 14.34 1.04
N ALA A 90 -4.80 15.33 1.17
CA ALA A 90 -6.24 15.08 1.24
C ALA A 90 -6.80 14.35 0.00
N TRP A 91 -6.25 14.65 -1.19
CA TRP A 91 -6.65 13.98 -2.43
C TRP A 91 -6.25 12.50 -2.45
N LEU A 92 -5.15 12.12 -1.79
CA LEU A 92 -4.71 10.73 -1.69
C LEU A 92 -5.59 9.97 -0.69
N ALA A 93 -5.98 10.63 0.41
CA ALA A 93 -6.94 10.08 1.36
C ALA A 93 -8.30 9.83 0.71
N GLN A 94 -8.77 10.76 -0.13
CA GLN A 94 -9.99 10.60 -0.93
C GLN A 94 -9.86 9.48 -1.97
N LEU A 95 -8.68 9.29 -2.57
CA LEU A 95 -8.43 8.17 -3.48
C LEU A 95 -8.57 6.83 -2.75
N GLY A 96 -8.06 6.71 -1.52
CA GLY A 96 -8.26 5.52 -0.68
C GLY A 96 -9.73 5.23 -0.40
N ARG A 97 -10.53 6.23 -0.04
CA ARG A 97 -11.99 6.06 0.15
C ARG A 97 -12.69 5.60 -1.13
N THR A 98 -12.31 6.17 -2.27
CA THR A 98 -12.82 5.82 -3.59
C THR A 98 -12.48 4.36 -3.91
N ALA A 99 -11.23 3.95 -3.67
CA ALA A 99 -10.77 2.59 -3.90
C ALA A 99 -11.56 1.54 -3.09
N VAL A 100 -11.81 1.81 -1.81
CA VAL A 100 -12.64 0.93 -0.95
C VAL A 100 -14.05 0.79 -1.48
N ARG A 101 -14.70 1.93 -1.80
CA ARG A 101 -16.07 1.93 -2.35
C ARG A 101 -16.13 1.15 -3.65
N ASP A 102 -15.19 1.37 -4.56
CA ASP A 102 -15.20 0.70 -5.86
C ASP A 102 -14.86 -0.80 -5.73
N ALA A 103 -14.04 -1.19 -4.75
CA ALA A 103 -13.72 -2.59 -4.47
C ALA A 103 -14.89 -3.36 -3.84
N TYR A 104 -15.59 -2.78 -2.87
CA TYR A 104 -16.65 -3.49 -2.14
C TYR A 104 -18.08 -3.19 -2.61
N GLY A 105 -18.29 -2.14 -3.40
CA GLY A 105 -19.62 -1.66 -3.78
C GLY A 105 -20.27 -0.79 -2.69
N GLU A 106 -21.47 -0.30 -2.98
CA GLU A 106 -22.25 0.50 -2.03
C GLU A 106 -22.73 -0.36 -0.85
N GLY A 107 -22.41 0.04 0.38
CA GLY A 107 -22.96 -0.56 1.62
C GLY A 107 -22.14 -1.67 2.30
N ALA A 108 -21.00 -2.08 1.76
CA ALA A 108 -20.20 -3.18 2.31
C ALA A 108 -18.75 -2.78 2.61
N VAL A 109 -18.51 -1.77 3.45
CA VAL A 109 -17.16 -1.46 3.94
C VAL A 109 -16.91 -2.22 5.25
N PRO A 110 -16.23 -3.38 5.25
CA PRO A 110 -15.87 -4.04 6.49
C PRO A 110 -14.78 -3.26 7.22
N GLY A 111 -15.09 -2.74 8.41
CA GLY A 111 -14.17 -2.01 9.28
C GLY A 111 -14.85 -0.87 10.04
N ASP A 112 -14.04 -0.08 10.74
CA ASP A 112 -14.41 1.13 11.50
C ASP A 112 -14.78 2.28 10.54
N GLY A 113 -15.94 2.11 9.89
CA GLY A 113 -16.80 3.25 9.61
C GLY A 113 -17.00 4.00 10.93
N ALA A 114 -16.70 5.29 10.93
CA ALA A 114 -17.00 6.16 12.06
C ALA A 114 -18.48 6.02 12.43
N ALA A 115 -18.87 6.39 13.65
CA ALA A 115 -20.24 6.27 14.17
C ALA A 115 -21.35 6.81 13.25
N ASP A 116 -21.00 7.66 12.27
CA ASP A 116 -21.87 8.26 11.27
C ASP A 116 -21.85 7.56 9.89
N GLY A 117 -21.24 6.38 9.76
CA GLY A 117 -21.16 5.60 8.52
C GLY A 117 -20.15 6.13 7.48
N ALA A 118 -19.39 7.18 7.80
CA ALA A 118 -18.30 7.66 6.95
C ALA A 118 -17.04 6.80 7.14
N PRO A 119 -16.31 6.42 6.07
CA PRO A 119 -15.02 5.74 6.21
C PRO A 119 -14.05 6.62 6.99
N SER A 120 -13.38 6.04 7.99
CA SER A 120 -12.26 6.70 8.65
C SER A 120 -11.26 7.20 7.60
N ALA A 121 -10.80 8.44 7.73
CA ALA A 121 -9.96 9.05 6.70
C ALA A 121 -8.58 8.39 6.70
N TYR A 122 -8.17 7.87 5.55
CA TYR A 122 -6.80 7.41 5.31
C TYR A 122 -5.81 8.53 5.65
N ASP A 123 -4.97 8.28 6.65
CA ASP A 123 -4.03 9.25 7.22
C ASP A 123 -2.58 8.74 7.18
N ILE A 124 -2.37 7.53 6.65
CA ILE A 124 -1.06 6.92 6.45
C ILE A 124 -0.95 6.47 4.98
N ALA A 125 0.19 6.77 4.34
CA ALA A 125 0.59 6.15 3.09
C ALA A 125 2.04 5.64 3.16
N LEU A 126 2.23 4.36 2.86
CA LEU A 126 3.56 3.76 2.68
C LEU A 126 3.78 3.57 1.17
N ILE A 127 4.80 4.22 0.64
CA ILE A 127 5.22 4.08 -0.75
C ILE A 127 6.44 3.18 -0.78
N ASN A 128 6.28 1.97 -1.33
CA ASN A 128 7.35 1.00 -1.49
C ASN A 128 7.85 1.01 -2.94
N PHE A 129 9.14 1.19 -3.15
CA PHE A 129 9.84 1.05 -4.42
C PHE A 129 10.62 -0.26 -4.46
N TYR A 130 10.42 -1.02 -5.52
CA TYR A 130 11.08 -2.29 -5.79
C TYR A 130 11.87 -2.13 -7.10
N ASP A 131 13.17 -2.41 -7.06
CA ASP A 131 13.93 -2.70 -8.27
C ASP A 131 13.67 -4.15 -8.72
N ALA A 132 14.44 -4.63 -9.70
CA ALA A 132 14.23 -5.95 -10.31
C ALA A 132 14.42 -7.13 -9.34
N ASP A 133 15.30 -6.98 -8.34
CA ASP A 133 15.67 -8.04 -7.40
C ASP A 133 15.00 -7.87 -6.02
N ALA A 134 14.33 -6.73 -5.82
CA ALA A 134 13.61 -6.42 -4.61
C ALA A 134 12.40 -7.36 -4.41
N HIS A 135 12.22 -7.75 -3.15
CA HIS A 135 11.16 -8.64 -2.70
C HIS A 135 10.74 -8.25 -1.29
N MET A 136 9.59 -8.73 -0.88
CA MET A 136 9.06 -8.51 0.46
C MET A 136 8.50 -9.83 0.96
N GLY A 137 9.08 -10.34 2.05
CA GLY A 137 8.60 -11.55 2.70
C GLY A 137 7.16 -11.37 3.21
N MET A 138 6.53 -12.48 3.59
CA MET A 138 5.21 -12.45 4.22
C MET A 138 5.24 -11.51 5.43
N HIS A 139 4.27 -10.65 5.59
CA HIS A 139 4.09 -9.75 6.72
C HIS A 139 2.62 -9.38 6.83
N ARG A 140 2.22 -8.75 7.91
CA ARG A 140 0.87 -8.23 8.05
C ARG A 140 0.96 -6.78 8.52
N ASP A 141 -0.09 -6.04 8.23
CA ASP A 141 -0.20 -4.63 8.60
C ASP A 141 -0.98 -4.55 9.91
N SER A 142 -0.27 -4.61 11.04
CA SER A 142 -0.87 -4.71 12.39
C SER A 142 -0.44 -3.62 13.37
N ASP A 143 0.29 -2.62 12.90
CA ASP A 143 0.81 -1.54 13.76
C ASP A 143 -0.19 -0.37 13.90
N GLU A 144 -1.34 -0.45 13.22
CA GLU A 144 -2.43 0.53 13.31
C GLU A 144 -3.50 0.14 14.35
N ASN A 145 -4.15 1.14 14.97
CA ASN A 145 -5.29 0.97 15.87
C ASN A 145 -6.63 1.11 15.12
N SER A 146 -6.73 0.54 13.92
CA SER A 146 -7.90 0.66 13.06
C SER A 146 -8.20 -0.65 12.36
N THR A 147 -9.50 -0.92 12.18
CA THR A 147 -9.97 -2.08 11.42
C THR A 147 -10.28 -1.75 9.95
N ALA A 148 -10.06 -0.50 9.53
CA ALA A 148 -10.33 -0.02 8.18
C ALA A 148 -9.53 -0.83 7.14
N PRO A 149 -10.08 -1.09 5.95
CA PRO A 149 -9.38 -1.83 4.90
C PRO A 149 -8.02 -1.22 4.53
N VAL A 150 -7.06 -2.08 4.20
CA VAL A 150 -5.82 -1.66 3.55
C VAL A 150 -6.08 -1.52 2.05
N VAL A 151 -5.68 -0.39 1.48
CA VAL A 151 -5.74 -0.13 0.03
C VAL A 151 -4.32 -0.19 -0.53
N SER A 152 -4.10 -0.97 -1.57
CA SER A 152 -2.80 -1.18 -2.20
C SER A 152 -2.90 -0.91 -3.70
N LEU A 153 -2.23 0.15 -4.15
CA LEU A 153 -2.15 0.55 -5.57
C LEU A 153 -0.83 0.06 -6.16
N SER A 154 -0.86 -0.50 -7.37
CA SER A 154 0.32 -1.01 -8.06
C SER A 154 0.65 -0.17 -9.30
N LEU A 155 1.93 0.20 -9.47
CA LEU A 155 2.42 1.02 -10.57
C LEU A 155 3.76 0.46 -11.07
N GLY A 156 3.99 0.44 -12.38
CA GLY A 156 5.24 -0.04 -12.97
C GLY A 156 5.26 -1.53 -13.19
N ASP A 157 6.40 -2.16 -12.91
CA ASP A 157 6.60 -3.58 -13.19
C ASP A 157 5.62 -4.46 -12.40
N THR A 158 5.06 -5.45 -13.10
CA THR A 158 4.17 -6.48 -12.58
C THR A 158 4.86 -7.26 -11.45
N CYS A 159 4.10 -7.66 -10.44
CA CYS A 159 4.61 -8.55 -9.39
C CYS A 159 3.71 -9.75 -9.14
N VAL A 160 4.31 -10.82 -8.60
CA VAL A 160 3.57 -11.84 -7.86
C VAL A 160 3.28 -11.27 -6.48
N PHE A 161 2.01 -11.05 -6.17
CA PHE A 161 1.54 -10.70 -4.84
C PHE A 161 0.98 -11.95 -4.16
N ARG A 162 1.61 -12.36 -3.07
CA ARG A 162 1.20 -13.54 -2.31
C ARG A 162 0.25 -13.11 -1.20
N PHE A 163 -0.99 -13.56 -1.25
CA PHE A 163 -2.02 -13.26 -0.26
C PHE A 163 -2.33 -14.50 0.58
N GLY A 164 -2.01 -14.45 1.87
CA GLY A 164 -2.12 -15.57 2.81
C GLY A 164 -3.38 -15.51 3.68
N ASN A 165 -3.29 -16.13 4.86
CA ASN A 165 -4.32 -16.16 5.88
C ASN A 165 -3.95 -15.25 7.07
N THR A 166 -4.80 -15.16 8.09
CA THR A 166 -4.58 -14.31 9.28
C THR A 166 -3.83 -15.00 10.41
N GLU A 167 -3.62 -16.32 10.32
CA GLU A 167 -3.09 -17.15 11.41
C GLU A 167 -1.57 -17.33 11.31
N THR A 168 -1.05 -17.61 10.11
CA THR A 168 0.34 -17.98 9.87
C THR A 168 0.94 -17.32 8.63
N ARG A 169 2.26 -17.16 8.64
CA ARG A 169 3.09 -16.69 7.51
C ARG A 169 3.22 -17.74 6.40
N THR A 170 2.75 -18.96 6.62
CA THR A 170 2.85 -20.09 5.70
C THR A 170 1.53 -20.35 4.97
N ARG A 171 1.43 -21.48 4.26
CA ARG A 171 0.22 -21.88 3.52
C ARG A 171 -1.00 -22.01 4.45
N PRO A 172 -2.23 -21.84 3.94
CA PRO A 172 -2.57 -21.54 2.54
C PRO A 172 -2.33 -20.07 2.16
N TYR A 173 -1.99 -19.86 0.89
CA TYR A 173 -1.93 -18.55 0.24
C TYR A 173 -2.34 -18.67 -1.23
N THR A 174 -2.82 -17.56 -1.79
CA THR A 174 -3.15 -17.37 -3.20
C THR A 174 -2.16 -16.36 -3.78
N ASP A 175 -1.51 -16.72 -4.88
CA ASP A 175 -0.66 -15.79 -5.62
C ASP A 175 -1.51 -15.07 -6.67
N VAL A 176 -1.47 -13.73 -6.67
CA VAL A 176 -2.18 -12.84 -7.58
C VAL A 176 -1.16 -12.04 -8.37
N GLU A 177 -1.30 -11.99 -9.69
CA GLU A 177 -0.49 -11.11 -10.52
C GLU A 177 -1.04 -9.68 -10.44
N LEU A 178 -0.27 -8.75 -9.85
CA LEU A 178 -0.63 -7.34 -9.81
C LEU A 178 0.18 -6.58 -10.85
N ARG A 179 -0.52 -5.97 -11.80
CA ARG A 179 0.03 -5.16 -12.89
C ARG A 179 -0.06 -3.67 -12.59
N SER A 180 0.60 -2.86 -13.41
CA SER A 180 0.48 -1.40 -13.34
C SER A 180 -0.97 -0.96 -13.53
N GLY A 181 -1.48 -0.22 -12.56
CA GLY A 181 -2.86 0.27 -12.52
C GLY A 181 -3.80 -0.57 -11.65
N ASP A 182 -3.36 -1.73 -11.16
CA ASP A 182 -4.20 -2.60 -10.34
C ASP A 182 -4.41 -2.05 -8.93
N LEU A 183 -5.60 -2.31 -8.42
CA LEU A 183 -6.00 -2.06 -7.05
C LEU A 183 -6.19 -3.39 -6.33
N MET A 184 -5.64 -3.50 -5.12
CA MET A 184 -5.95 -4.56 -4.17
C MET A 184 -6.47 -3.92 -2.87
N VAL A 185 -7.62 -4.36 -2.38
CA VAL A 185 -8.20 -3.90 -1.10
C VAL A 185 -8.45 -5.09 -0.21
N PHE A 186 -7.98 -5.07 1.03
CA PHE A 186 -8.27 -6.14 1.99
C PHE A 186 -8.62 -5.59 3.37
N GLY A 187 -9.75 -6.05 3.89
CA GLY A 187 -10.39 -5.60 5.12
C GLY A 187 -11.20 -6.72 5.76
N GLY A 188 -11.95 -6.40 6.81
CA GLY A 188 -12.79 -7.38 7.51
C GLY A 188 -12.04 -8.66 7.90
N PRO A 189 -12.52 -9.86 7.52
CA PRO A 189 -11.85 -11.13 7.83
C PRO A 189 -10.40 -11.20 7.36
N SER A 190 -10.06 -10.46 6.31
CA SER A 190 -8.74 -10.44 5.69
C SER A 190 -7.90 -9.22 6.07
N ARG A 191 -8.37 -8.34 6.97
CA ARG A 191 -7.67 -7.09 7.36
C ARG A 191 -6.24 -7.33 7.87
N LEU A 192 -6.04 -8.45 8.57
CA LEU A 192 -4.76 -8.84 9.17
C LEU A 192 -4.10 -10.01 8.43
N ALA A 193 -4.47 -10.25 7.17
CA ALA A 193 -3.91 -11.35 6.38
C ALA A 193 -2.41 -11.12 6.13
N TYR A 194 -1.63 -12.18 6.30
CA TYR A 194 -0.24 -12.17 5.89
C TYR A 194 -0.14 -12.06 4.37
N HIS A 195 0.70 -11.17 3.87
CA HIS A 195 0.91 -10.97 2.45
C HIS A 195 2.35 -10.55 2.14
N GLY A 196 2.75 -10.65 0.87
CA GLY A 196 4.10 -10.29 0.46
C GLY A 196 4.26 -10.19 -1.05
N VAL A 197 5.47 -9.80 -1.46
CA VAL A 197 5.87 -9.68 -2.87
C VAL A 197 7.08 -10.58 -3.09
N PRO A 198 6.90 -11.88 -3.36
CA PRO A 198 8.00 -12.80 -3.61
C PRO A 198 8.80 -12.49 -4.88
N LYS A 199 8.19 -11.84 -5.89
CA LYS A 199 8.84 -11.60 -7.19
C LYS A 199 8.30 -10.36 -7.90
N VAL A 200 9.19 -9.59 -8.51
CA VAL A 200 8.90 -8.55 -9.51
C VAL A 200 9.32 -9.06 -10.89
N HIS A 201 8.54 -8.71 -11.92
CA HIS A 201 8.80 -9.05 -13.32
C HIS A 201 9.33 -7.81 -14.05
N PRO A 202 10.66 -7.62 -14.15
CA PRO A 202 11.23 -6.40 -14.70
C PRO A 202 10.86 -6.20 -16.18
N GLY A 203 10.70 -4.93 -16.58
CA GLY A 203 10.43 -4.57 -17.98
C GLY A 203 8.98 -4.78 -18.42
N THR A 204 8.06 -4.92 -17.46
CA THR A 204 6.62 -5.10 -17.73
C THR A 204 5.81 -3.82 -17.50
N ALA A 205 6.43 -2.77 -16.97
CA ALA A 205 5.81 -1.45 -16.84
C ALA A 205 5.25 -0.94 -18.18
N PRO A 206 4.07 -0.29 -18.19
CA PRO A 206 3.44 0.16 -19.43
C PRO A 206 4.28 1.26 -20.11
N PRO A 207 4.41 1.23 -21.45
CA PRO A 207 5.08 2.28 -22.19
C PRO A 207 4.51 3.65 -21.86
N GLY A 208 5.40 4.60 -21.60
CA GLY A 208 5.01 5.98 -21.30
C GLY A 208 4.59 6.24 -19.85
N LEU A 209 4.57 5.26 -18.95
CA LEU A 209 4.45 5.54 -17.50
C LEU A 209 5.65 6.33 -16.98
N GLY A 210 6.81 6.12 -17.59
CA GLY A 210 8.06 6.78 -17.23
C GLY A 210 8.64 6.27 -15.91
N LEU A 211 8.32 5.04 -15.49
CA LEU A 211 8.86 4.39 -14.31
C LEU A 211 9.64 3.13 -14.73
N THR A 212 10.81 2.91 -14.13
CA THR A 212 11.56 1.65 -14.19
C THR A 212 11.54 1.03 -12.80
N GLY A 213 11.19 -0.25 -12.70
CA GLY A 213 10.86 -0.90 -11.43
C GLY A 213 9.38 -0.79 -11.10
N ARG A 214 9.06 -1.12 -9.84
CA ARG A 214 7.68 -1.13 -9.32
C ARG A 214 7.54 -0.18 -8.15
N LEU A 215 6.44 0.55 -8.15
CA LEU A 215 5.93 1.29 -7.01
C LEU A 215 4.66 0.64 -6.48
N ASN A 216 4.53 0.63 -5.16
CA ASN A 216 3.30 0.33 -4.48
C ASN A 216 2.96 1.46 -3.50
N ILE A 217 1.72 1.90 -3.51
CA ILE A 217 1.21 2.89 -2.56
C ILE A 217 0.18 2.17 -1.69
N THR A 218 0.51 1.96 -0.42
CA THR A 218 -0.37 1.33 0.57
C THR A 218 -0.96 2.39 1.47
N LEU A 219 -2.28 2.56 1.45
CA LEU A 219 -3.01 3.50 2.26
C LEU A 219 -3.61 2.78 3.47
N ARG A 220 -3.46 3.38 4.64
CA ARG A 220 -3.99 2.85 5.91
C ARG A 220 -4.64 3.96 6.73
N VAL A 221 -5.50 3.55 7.65
CA VAL A 221 -6.07 4.40 8.70
C VAL A 221 -5.35 4.05 9.98
N SER A 222 -4.87 5.05 10.71
CA SER A 222 -4.13 4.85 11.94
C SER A 222 -5.02 4.48 13.13
N GLY A 223 -6.24 5.03 13.17
CA GLY A 223 -7.15 4.90 14.31
C GLY A 223 -6.74 5.73 15.53
N TRP A 224 -5.83 6.68 15.36
CA TRP A 224 -5.49 7.67 16.38
C TRP A 224 -6.24 8.97 16.12
N GLU A 225 -6.68 9.65 17.18
CA GLU A 225 -7.29 10.96 17.06
C GLU A 225 -6.32 11.94 16.38
N THR A 226 -6.85 12.74 15.44
CA THR A 226 -6.14 13.89 14.87
C THR A 226 -5.95 14.96 15.94
N GLY A 227 -4.98 14.75 16.84
CA GLY A 227 -4.71 15.64 17.97
C GLY A 227 -4.10 14.95 19.20
N ALA A 228 -4.21 13.62 19.31
CA ALA A 228 -3.60 12.89 20.42
C ALA A 228 -2.09 12.71 20.18
N ASP A 229 -1.33 13.50 20.91
CA ASP A 229 0.11 13.41 21.06
C ASP A 229 0.44 12.19 21.92
N THR A 230 0.87 11.09 21.29
CA THR A 230 1.22 9.84 22.00
C THR A 230 2.53 9.20 21.53
N GLY A 231 3.34 9.92 20.76
CA GLY A 231 4.73 9.52 20.52
C GLY A 231 5.64 10.15 21.58
N PRO A 232 6.68 9.46 22.08
CA PRO A 232 7.67 10.11 22.92
C PRO A 232 8.43 11.15 22.10
N GLU A 233 8.70 12.32 22.69
CA GLU A 233 9.68 13.28 22.21
C GLU A 233 11.08 12.66 22.04
#